data_AF-A0A4U3M6D3-F1
#
_entry.id   AF-A0A4U3M6D3-F1
#
_cell.length_a   1.000
_cell.length_b   1.000
_cell.length_c   1.000
_cell.angle_alpha   90.00
_cell.angle_beta   90.00
_cell.angle_gamma   90.00
#
_symmetry.space_group_name_H-M   'P 1'
#
loop_
_entity.id
_entity.type
_entity.pdbx_description
1 polymer ?
#
loop_
_entity_poly.entity_id
_entity_poly.type
_entity_poly.pdbx_seq_one_letter_code
_entity_poly.pdbx_strand_id
1 'polypeptide(L)'
;MEVFLRADGRNTADALRELYLTLRVDFRGDVRIVESDPKPGALGPVIDGLHMTLGAGGGAATLAGVIIAWLRTRRGEVTISVTRSDAETRIEMSAKGVRDLDPAALRELTARVAATIERGEPDATNAIPESAAPAIERGETAGGA
;
A
#
# COMPACT_ATOMS: atom_id res chain seq x y z
N MET A 1 -3.86 -5.52 -13.49
CA MET A 1 -2.89 -5.73 -12.39
C MET A 1 -3.55 -5.34 -11.08
N GLU A 2 -3.47 -6.19 -10.07
CA GLU A 2 -4.04 -5.91 -8.75
C GLU A 2 -2.97 -5.44 -7.76
N VAL A 3 -3.27 -4.38 -7.03
CA VAL A 3 -2.37 -3.75 -6.07
C VAL A 3 -3.09 -3.48 -4.76
N PHE A 4 -2.43 -3.84 -3.67
CA PHE A 4 -2.85 -3.61 -2.30
C PHE A 4 -1.99 -2.53 -1.66
N LEU A 5 -2.65 -1.60 -0.98
CA LEU A 5 -2.00 -0.57 -0.18
C LEU A 5 -2.30 -0.84 1.28
N ARG A 6 -1.26 -0.79 2.11
CA ARG A 6 -1.37 -0.74 3.56
C ARG A 6 -0.72 0.53 4.07
N ALA A 7 -1.20 1.01 5.21
CA ALA A 7 -0.57 2.09 5.94
C ALA A 7 0.01 1.56 7.26
N ASP A 8 1.12 2.13 7.68
CA ASP A 8 1.73 1.94 8.97
C ASP A 8 1.92 3.29 9.67
N GLY A 9 1.78 3.29 10.99
CA GLY A 9 1.89 4.47 11.84
C GLY A 9 0.67 4.69 12.74
N ARG A 10 0.54 5.92 13.25
CA ARG A 10 -0.62 6.30 14.08
C ARG A 10 -1.81 6.66 13.19
N ASN A 11 -3.00 6.28 13.63
CA ASN A 11 -4.28 6.61 12.97
C ASN A 11 -4.39 6.06 11.52
N THR A 12 -3.95 4.81 11.33
CA THR A 12 -3.90 4.11 10.04
C THR A 12 -5.23 4.08 9.29
N ALA A 13 -6.35 3.86 10.00
CA ALA A 13 -7.67 3.82 9.37
C ALA A 13 -8.07 5.19 8.77
N ASP A 14 -7.79 6.28 9.50
CA ASP A 14 -8.02 7.65 9.03
C ASP A 14 -7.11 7.98 7.83
N ALA A 15 -5.85 7.56 7.90
CA ALA A 15 -4.89 7.64 6.79
C ALA A 15 -5.38 6.98 5.50
N LEU A 16 -5.82 5.73 5.61
CA LEU A 16 -6.32 4.97 4.46
C LEU A 16 -7.63 5.57 3.94
N ARG A 17 -8.47 6.12 4.83
CA ARG A 17 -9.70 6.81 4.43
C ARG A 17 -9.40 8.09 3.65
N GLU A 18 -8.49 8.93 4.10
CA GLU A 18 -8.08 10.13 3.37
C GLU A 18 -7.43 9.80 2.02
N LEU A 19 -6.55 8.80 2.01
CA LEU A 19 -5.90 8.33 0.78
C LEU A 19 -6.93 7.77 -0.21
N TYR A 20 -7.92 7.00 0.26
CA TYR A 20 -9.04 6.52 -0.55
C TYR A 20 -9.82 7.67 -1.19
N LEU A 21 -10.14 8.72 -0.42
CA LEU A 21 -10.84 9.91 -0.92
C LEU A 21 -10.04 10.65 -2.00
N THR A 22 -8.72 10.59 -1.93
CA THR A 22 -7.83 11.18 -2.95
C THR A 22 -7.79 10.29 -4.20
N LEU A 23 -7.55 8.99 -4.02
CA LEU A 23 -7.44 8.02 -5.12
C LEU A 23 -8.74 7.86 -5.91
N ARG A 24 -9.92 7.92 -5.27
CA ARG A 24 -11.21 7.78 -5.97
C ARG A 24 -11.48 8.86 -7.01
N VAL A 25 -10.79 10.02 -6.92
CA VAL A 25 -10.93 11.11 -7.88
C VAL A 25 -10.30 10.73 -9.21
N ASP A 26 -9.14 10.07 -9.15
CA ASP A 26 -8.32 9.67 -10.29
C ASP A 26 -8.71 8.28 -10.83
N PHE A 27 -9.03 7.35 -9.94
CA PHE A 27 -9.35 5.95 -10.24
C PHE A 27 -10.84 5.65 -10.00
N ARG A 28 -11.71 6.31 -10.77
CA ARG A 28 -13.18 6.24 -10.62
C ARG A 28 -13.71 4.79 -10.71
N GLY A 29 -13.85 4.13 -9.56
CA GLY A 29 -14.48 2.81 -9.41
C GLY A 29 -13.51 1.64 -9.25
N ASP A 30 -12.22 1.87 -9.50
CA ASP A 30 -11.17 0.84 -9.43
C ASP A 30 -10.47 0.77 -8.07
N VAL A 31 -10.96 1.51 -7.06
CA VAL A 31 -10.41 1.51 -5.71
C VAL A 31 -11.47 1.02 -4.73
N ARG A 32 -11.12 -0.01 -3.96
CA ARG A 32 -11.95 -0.64 -2.93
C ARG A 32 -11.26 -0.57 -1.58
N ILE A 33 -12.04 -0.38 -0.54
CA ILE A 33 -11.58 -0.46 0.85
C ILE A 33 -11.54 -1.94 1.23
N VAL A 34 -10.44 -2.37 1.84
CA VAL A 34 -10.30 -3.68 2.48
C VAL A 34 -10.44 -3.48 3.97
N GLU A 35 -11.43 -4.12 4.57
CA GLU A 35 -11.70 -4.09 5.99
C GLU A 35 -11.17 -5.39 6.63
N SER A 36 -10.50 -5.28 7.77
CA SER A 36 -10.14 -6.45 8.59
C SER A 36 -11.20 -6.71 9.64
N ASP A 37 -11.34 -7.98 10.01
CA ASP A 37 -12.17 -8.39 11.14
C ASP A 37 -11.73 -7.62 12.40
N PRO A 38 -12.69 -7.03 13.14
CA PRO A 38 -12.36 -6.27 14.33
C PRO A 38 -11.63 -7.16 15.33
N LYS A 39 -10.41 -6.76 15.71
CA LYS A 39 -9.73 -7.41 16.85
C LYS A 39 -10.67 -7.38 18.07
N PRO A 40 -10.71 -8.45 18.88
CA PRO A 40 -11.60 -8.50 20.04
C PRO A 40 -11.34 -7.29 20.97
N GLY A 41 -12.38 -6.47 21.17
CA GLY A 41 -12.32 -5.22 21.92
C GLY A 41 -12.33 -3.94 21.07
N ALA A 42 -12.31 -4.02 19.74
CA ALA A 42 -12.44 -2.88 18.85
C ALA A 42 -13.91 -2.51 18.53
N LEU A 43 -14.21 -1.22 18.44
CA LEU A 43 -15.54 -0.67 18.13
C LEU A 43 -15.85 -0.72 16.62
N GLY A 44 -15.90 -1.93 16.04
CA GLY A 44 -16.29 -2.16 14.65
C GLY A 44 -15.13 -2.40 13.67
N PRO A 45 -15.44 -2.78 12.41
CA PRO A 45 -14.44 -3.09 11.39
C PRO A 45 -13.54 -1.88 11.14
N VAL A 46 -12.23 -2.15 11.02
CA VAL A 46 -11.22 -1.13 10.75
C VAL A 46 -10.72 -1.27 9.32
N ILE A 47 -10.50 -0.13 8.66
CA ILE A 47 -9.87 -0.10 7.34
C ILE A 47 -8.46 -0.67 7.49
N ASP A 48 -8.21 -1.81 6.85
CA ASP A 48 -6.95 -2.55 6.88
C ASP A 48 -6.06 -2.17 5.70
N GLY A 49 -6.67 -1.89 4.55
CA GLY A 49 -5.97 -1.53 3.34
C GLY A 49 -6.88 -1.01 2.24
N LEU A 50 -6.28 -0.68 1.10
CA LEU A 50 -6.98 -0.37 -0.13
C LEU A 50 -6.58 -1.38 -1.20
N HIS A 51 -7.54 -1.90 -1.93
CA HIS A 51 -7.31 -2.76 -3.08
C HIS A 51 -7.69 -2.03 -4.35
N MET A 52 -6.84 -2.09 -5.36
CA MET A 52 -7.12 -1.46 -6.65
C MET A 52 -6.71 -2.30 -7.84
N THR A 53 -7.49 -2.16 -8.91
CA THR A 53 -7.23 -2.79 -10.20
C THR A 53 -6.68 -1.76 -11.16
N LEU A 54 -5.44 -1.94 -11.59
CA LEU A 54 -4.77 -1.09 -12.58
C LEU A 54 -4.87 -1.74 -13.96
N GLY A 55 -5.45 -1.01 -14.91
CA GLY A 55 -5.44 -1.35 -16.33
C GLY A 55 -4.06 -1.15 -16.97
N ALA A 56 -3.84 -1.76 -18.14
CA ALA A 56 -2.67 -1.49 -18.98
C ALA A 56 -2.81 -0.07 -19.55
N GLY A 57 -2.04 0.89 -19.03
CA GLY A 57 -2.14 2.29 -19.46
C GLY A 57 -1.70 3.34 -18.44
N GLY A 58 -0.58 3.16 -17.74
CA GLY A 58 -0.03 4.21 -16.87
C GLY A 58 -0.70 4.37 -15.50
N GLY A 59 -1.56 3.42 -15.11
CA GLY A 59 -2.17 3.40 -13.77
C GLY A 59 -1.12 3.39 -12.65
N ALA A 60 0.01 2.69 -12.84
CA ALA A 60 1.08 2.63 -11.84
C ALA A 60 1.77 4.00 -11.62
N ALA A 61 2.00 4.75 -12.69
CA ALA A 61 2.58 6.10 -12.61
C ALA A 61 1.63 7.09 -11.93
N THR A 62 0.34 6.99 -12.25
CA THR A 62 -0.72 7.79 -11.62
C THR A 62 -0.82 7.47 -10.13
N LEU A 63 -0.82 6.18 -9.78
CA LEU A 63 -0.84 5.73 -8.38
C LEU A 63 0.37 6.26 -7.61
N ALA A 64 1.57 6.08 -8.13
CA ALA A 64 2.81 6.58 -7.53
C ALA A 64 2.74 8.09 -7.30
N GLY A 65 2.30 8.85 -8.31
CA GLY A 65 2.15 10.30 -8.23
C GLY A 65 1.17 10.73 -7.15
N VAL A 66 -0.01 10.11 -7.09
CA VAL A 66 -1.03 10.42 -6.07
C VAL A 66 -0.54 10.12 -4.66
N ILE A 67 0.08 8.95 -4.43
CA ILE A 67 0.61 8.59 -3.10
C ILE A 67 1.69 9.57 -2.66
N ILE A 68 2.65 9.87 -3.54
CA ILE A 68 3.76 10.79 -3.25
C ILE A 68 3.24 12.21 -2.97
N ALA A 69 2.30 12.69 -3.78
CA ALA A 69 1.66 13.99 -3.57
C ALA A 69 0.91 14.04 -2.23
N TRP A 70 0.12 13.01 -1.92
CA TRP A 70 -0.62 12.90 -0.66
C TRP A 70 0.32 12.86 0.55
N LEU A 71 1.37 12.03 0.51
CA LEU A 71 2.38 11.94 1.57
C LEU A 71 3.06 13.30 1.84
N ARG A 72 3.28 14.11 0.80
CA ARG A 72 3.89 15.44 0.91
C ARG A 72 2.97 16.48 1.56
N THR A 73 1.66 16.35 1.37
CA THR A 73 0.67 17.21 2.04
C THR A 73 0.46 16.86 3.52
N ARG A 74 0.99 15.71 3.97
CA ARG A 74 0.74 15.18 5.29
C ARG A 74 1.78 15.64 6.32
N ARG A 75 1.29 16.15 7.45
CA ARG A 75 2.15 16.56 8.59
C ARG A 75 2.57 15.39 9.49
N GLY A 76 1.86 14.27 9.45
CA GLY A 76 2.12 13.08 10.28
C GLY A 76 3.18 12.14 9.69
N GLU A 77 3.86 11.40 10.56
CA GLU A 77 4.71 10.26 10.16
C GLU A 77 3.82 9.07 9.83
N VAL A 78 3.62 8.85 8.53
CA VAL A 78 2.85 7.74 7.98
C VAL A 78 3.69 7.08 6.89
N THR A 79 3.68 5.75 6.88
CA THR A 79 4.33 4.92 5.87
C THR A 79 3.25 4.20 5.10
N ILE A 80 3.32 4.24 3.77
CA ILE A 80 2.44 3.49 2.87
C ILE A 80 3.26 2.38 2.24
N SER A 81 2.80 1.14 2.43
CA SER A 81 3.35 -0.03 1.77
C SER A 81 2.44 -0.40 0.61
N VAL A 82 3.02 -0.55 -0.58
CA VAL A 82 2.32 -0.96 -1.81
C VAL A 82 2.79 -2.37 -2.16
N THR A 83 1.86 -3.30 -2.27
CA THR A 83 2.11 -4.71 -2.59
C THR A 83 1.33 -5.08 -3.84
N ARG A 84 2.00 -5.68 -4.82
CA ARG A 84 1.32 -6.21 -6.01
C ARG A 84 0.80 -7.62 -5.71
N SER A 85 -0.43 -7.97 -6.10
CA SER A 85 -0.99 -9.30 -5.82
C SER A 85 -0.26 -10.46 -6.53
N ASP A 86 0.42 -10.13 -7.62
CA ASP A 86 1.03 -11.06 -8.58
C ASP A 86 2.54 -11.21 -8.33
N ALA A 87 3.10 -10.46 -7.37
CA ALA A 87 4.53 -10.47 -7.06
C ALA A 87 4.78 -10.22 -5.56
N GLU A 88 5.82 -10.84 -4.99
CA GLU A 88 6.27 -10.58 -3.60
C GLU A 88 6.88 -9.19 -3.39
N THR A 89 6.74 -8.30 -4.36
CA THR A 89 7.29 -6.95 -4.31
C THR A 89 6.45 -6.05 -3.43
N ARG A 90 7.08 -5.60 -2.34
CA ARG A 90 6.57 -4.58 -1.41
C ARG A 90 7.40 -3.31 -1.53
N ILE A 91 6.74 -2.19 -1.77
CA ILE A 91 7.38 -0.87 -1.87
C ILE A 91 6.90 -0.03 -0.71
N GLU A 92 7.81 0.52 0.07
CA GLU A 92 7.47 1.32 1.26
C GLU A 92 7.84 2.78 1.06
N MET A 93 6.88 3.66 1.32
CA MET A 93 7.01 5.10 1.12
C MET A 93 6.61 5.83 2.39
N SER A 94 7.52 6.59 2.99
CA SER A 94 7.26 7.34 4.22
C SER A 94 7.14 8.84 3.96
N ALA A 95 6.22 9.50 4.64
CA ALA A 95 6.03 10.96 4.57
C ALA A 95 7.30 11.75 4.90
N LYS A 96 8.17 11.22 5.76
CA LYS A 96 9.48 11.80 6.09
C LYS A 96 10.47 11.75 4.92
N GLY A 97 10.46 10.67 4.14
CA GLY A 97 11.37 10.49 3.02
C GLY A 97 11.03 11.36 1.82
N VAL A 98 9.73 11.67 1.62
CA VAL A 98 9.28 12.43 0.44
C VAL A 98 9.20 13.95 0.63
N ARG A 99 9.08 14.43 1.88
CA ARG A 99 8.89 15.87 2.16
C ARG A 99 10.12 16.71 1.78
N ASP A 100 11.31 16.14 1.98
CA ASP A 100 12.61 16.80 1.83
C ASP A 100 13.16 16.69 0.40
N LEU A 101 12.44 16.02 -0.51
CA LEU A 101 12.88 15.84 -1.89
C LEU A 101 12.61 17.09 -2.74
N ASP A 102 13.62 17.47 -3.52
CA ASP A 102 13.50 18.45 -4.60
C ASP A 102 12.59 17.91 -5.73
N PRO A 103 11.88 18.78 -6.49
CA PRO A 103 11.08 18.40 -7.65
C PRO A 103 11.76 17.44 -8.63
N ALA A 104 13.07 17.54 -8.87
CA ALA A 104 13.78 16.60 -9.75
C ALA A 104 13.83 15.18 -9.15
N ALA A 105 14.23 15.07 -7.87
CA ALA A 105 14.26 13.81 -7.14
C ALA A 105 12.86 13.21 -6.96
N LEU A 106 11.83 14.05 -6.83
CA LEU A 106 10.45 13.61 -6.73
C LEU A 106 9.96 12.94 -8.02
N ARG A 107 10.30 13.52 -9.18
CA ARG A 107 9.96 12.94 -10.49
C ARG A 107 10.67 11.61 -10.70
N GLU A 108 11.94 11.53 -10.34
CA GLU A 108 12.71 10.28 -10.41
C GLU A 108 12.13 9.20 -9.48
N LEU A 109 11.81 9.56 -8.23
CA LEU A 109 11.16 8.65 -7.30
C LEU A 109 9.82 8.15 -7.85
N THR A 110 9.00 9.05 -8.40
CA THR A 110 7.71 8.69 -9.00
C THR A 110 7.90 7.70 -10.15
N ALA A 111 8.83 7.98 -11.06
CA ALA A 111 9.14 7.10 -12.18
C ALA A 111 9.69 5.75 -11.73
N ARG A 112 10.57 5.73 -10.72
CA ARG A 112 11.12 4.51 -10.13
C ARG A 112 10.01 3.66 -9.50
N VAL A 113 9.19 4.25 -8.63
CA VAL A 113 8.09 3.54 -7.96
C VAL A 113 7.10 2.99 -8.99
N ALA A 114 6.73 3.79 -10.00
CA ALA A 114 5.88 3.33 -11.09
C ALA A 114 6.46 2.12 -11.82
N ALA A 115 7.74 2.19 -12.22
CA ALA A 115 8.43 1.10 -12.90
C ALA A 115 8.56 -0.16 -12.03
N THR A 116 8.74 -0.01 -10.71
CA THR A 116 8.77 -1.15 -9.78
C THR A 116 7.40 -1.81 -9.65
N ILE A 117 6.32 -1.03 -9.59
CA ILE A 117 4.94 -1.55 -9.57
C ILE A 117 4.63 -2.31 -10.86
N GLU A 118 4.98 -1.75 -12.02
CA GLU A 118 4.72 -2.38 -13.33
C GLU A 118 5.53 -3.67 -13.54
N ARG A 119 6.81 -3.67 -13.17
CA ARG A 119 7.68 -4.85 -13.32
C ARG A 119 7.42 -5.92 -12.27
N GLY A 120 6.95 -5.53 -11.09
CA GLY A 120 6.76 -6.45 -9.97
C GLY A 120 8.08 -7.03 -9.44
N GLU A 121 9.21 -6.39 -9.72
CA GLU A 121 10.52 -6.82 -9.23
C GLU A 121 10.83 -6.13 -7.90
N PRO A 122 11.26 -6.85 -6.85
CA PRO A 122 11.60 -6.21 -5.58
C PRO A 122 12.82 -5.33 -5.80
N ASP A 123 12.74 -4.08 -5.35
CA ASP A 123 13.89 -3.19 -5.30
C ASP A 123 14.94 -3.84 -4.38
N ALA A 124 15.98 -4.42 -4.98
CA ALA A 124 17.05 -5.12 -4.27
C ALA A 124 17.91 -4.19 -3.38
N THR A 125 17.60 -2.89 -3.29
CA THR A 125 18.34 -1.96 -2.43
C THR A 125 17.67 -1.64 -1.10
N ASN A 126 16.45 -2.14 -0.82
CA ASN A 126 15.80 -1.96 0.48
C ASN A 126 14.98 -3.18 0.92
N ALA A 127 15.60 -4.37 0.93
CA ALA A 127 15.02 -5.55 1.57
C ALA A 127 15.08 -5.38 3.10
N ILE A 128 14.01 -4.89 3.71
CA ILE A 128 13.71 -5.19 5.10
C ILE A 128 13.14 -6.61 5.10
N PRO A 129 13.71 -7.59 5.84
CA PRO A 129 13.12 -8.92 5.89
C PRO A 129 11.70 -8.82 6.47
N GLU A 130 10.73 -9.25 5.68
CA GLU A 130 9.32 -9.36 6.05
C GLU A 130 9.19 -10.31 7.25
N SER A 131 9.16 -9.73 8.44
CA SER A 131 8.73 -10.43 9.64
C SER A 131 7.20 -10.47 9.64
N ALA A 132 6.68 -11.69 9.52
CA ALA A 132 5.34 -12.13 9.90
C ALA A 132 4.15 -11.70 9.01
N ALA A 133 3.88 -12.51 7.98
CA ALA A 133 2.52 -13.03 7.83
C ALA A 133 2.39 -14.28 8.73
N PRO A 134 1.43 -14.36 9.68
CA PRO A 134 1.17 -15.63 10.32
C PRO A 134 0.60 -16.58 9.28
N ALA A 135 1.20 -17.76 9.20
CA ALA A 135 0.67 -18.89 8.47
C ALA A 135 -0.78 -19.10 8.88
N ILE A 136 -1.68 -18.98 7.91
CA ILE A 136 -3.08 -19.35 8.07
C ILE A 136 -3.08 -20.87 8.23
N GLU A 137 -3.32 -21.33 9.46
CA GLU A 137 -3.46 -22.74 9.82
C GLU A 137 -4.48 -23.40 8.88
N ARG A 138 -3.98 -24.27 7.98
CA ARG A 138 -4.84 -25.31 7.42
C ARG A 138 -4.94 -26.41 8.46
N GLY A 139 -6.10 -26.50 9.08
CA GLY A 139 -6.49 -27.67 9.86
C GLY A 139 -6.40 -28.92 9.00
N GLU A 140 -5.70 -29.92 9.51
CA GLU A 140 -5.91 -31.31 9.10
C GLU A 140 -6.30 -32.09 10.35
N THR A 141 -7.57 -32.44 10.36
CA THR A 141 -8.28 -33.19 11.38
C THR A 141 -7.98 -34.68 11.25
N ALA A 142 -7.79 -35.31 12.42
CA ALA A 142 -8.28 -36.64 12.82
C ALA A 142 -7.53 -37.93 12.42
N GLY A 143 -7.38 -38.78 13.44
CA GLY A 143 -7.19 -40.24 13.37
C GLY A 143 -5.85 -40.70 13.93
N GLY A 144 -5.68 -41.20 15.15
CA GLY A 144 -6.63 -41.88 16.03
C GLY A 144 -6.42 -43.40 15.95
N ALA A 145 -5.62 -43.90 16.89
CA ALA A 145 -5.48 -45.29 17.38
C ALA A 145 -4.98 -46.38 16.41
#